data_AF-A0A847LUB3-F1
#
_entry.id   AF-A0A847LUB3-F1
#
_cell.length_a   1.000
_cell.length_b   1.000
_cell.length_c   1.000
_cell.angle_alpha   90.00
_cell.angle_beta   90.00
_cell.angle_gamma   90.00
#
_symmetry.space_group_name_H-M   'P 1'
#
loop_
_entity.id
_entity.type
_entity.pdbx_description
1 polymer ?
#
loop_
_entity_poly.entity_id
_entity_poly.type
_entity_poly.pdbx_seq_one_letter_code
_entity_poly.pdbx_strand_id
1 'polypeptide(L)' 'EKILQLNPESPIFKRMEASFKVDQNSQKIKYFAEVLYGEALLHEGLLPEDSIEFVKSLNSLLGEN' A
#
# COMPACT_ATOMS: atom_id res chain seq x y z
N GLU A 1 14.52 3.53 14.26
CA GLU A 1 13.33 3.98 13.50
C GLU A 1 13.42 3.42 12.10
N LYS A 2 12.29 2.97 11.53
CA LYS A 2 12.20 2.65 10.09
C LYS A 2 11.72 3.92 9.38
N ILE A 3 12.36 4.32 8.30
CA ILE A 3 11.97 5.50 7.50
C ILE A 3 11.47 4.99 6.15
N LEU A 4 10.17 5.09 5.90
CA LEU A 4 9.60 4.75 4.59
C LEU A 4 9.97 5.84 3.58
N GLN A 5 10.81 5.52 2.61
CA GLN A 5 11.14 6.41 1.50
C GLN A 5 10.14 6.22 0.36
N LEU A 6 9.44 7.30 0.00
CA LEU A 6 8.49 7.30 -1.10
C LEU A 6 9.16 7.87 -2.35
N ASN A 7 8.97 7.21 -3.50
CA ASN A 7 9.35 7.75 -4.80
C ASN A 7 8.17 8.53 -5.41
N PRO A 8 8.16 9.88 -5.38
CA PRO A 8 7.06 10.68 -5.90
C PRO A 8 6.91 10.56 -7.42
N GLU A 9 7.96 10.17 -8.14
CA GLU A 9 7.92 9.97 -9.59
C GLU A 9 7.30 8.63 -9.99
N SER A 10 7.10 7.72 -9.03
CA SER A 10 6.49 6.42 -9.30
C SER A 10 5.06 6.57 -9.82
N PRO A 11 4.70 5.92 -10.95
CA PRO A 11 3.34 5.97 -11.48
C PRO A 11 2.27 5.54 -10.47
N ILE A 12 2.59 4.60 -9.57
CA ILE A 12 1.63 4.16 -8.54
C ILE A 12 1.37 5.25 -7.50
N PHE A 13 2.41 5.98 -7.09
CA PHE A 13 2.29 7.07 -6.13
C PHE A 13 1.45 8.21 -6.70
N LYS A 14 1.72 8.62 -7.95
CA LYS A 14 0.91 9.65 -8.65
C LYS A 14 -0.57 9.24 -8.75
N ARG A 15 -0.85 7.96 -9.03
CA ARG A 15 -2.23 7.44 -9.08
C ARG A 15 -2.90 7.40 -7.72
N MET A 16 -2.18 6.99 -6.66
CA MET A 16 -2.69 7.01 -5.29
C MET A 16 -2.98 8.44 -4.83
N GLU A 17 -2.06 9.38 -5.09
CA GLU A 17 -2.24 10.79 -4.74
C GLU A 17 -3.46 11.41 -5.44
N ALA A 18 -3.61 11.17 -6.75
CA ALA A 18 -4.78 11.63 -7.50
C ALA A 18 -6.08 11.02 -6.97
N SER A 19 -6.08 9.72 -6.63
CA SER A 19 -7.25 9.05 -6.07
C SER A 19 -7.60 9.58 -4.68
N PHE A 20 -6.59 9.88 -3.85
CA PHE A 20 -6.77 10.40 -2.50
C PHE A 20 -7.33 11.82 -2.50
N LYS A 21 -6.94 12.64 -3.48
CA LYS A 21 -7.51 13.98 -3.70
C LYS A 21 -9.01 13.93 -4.02
N VAL A 22 -9.49 12.83 -4.60
CA VAL A 22 -10.91 12.62 -4.91
C VAL A 22 -11.66 12.08 -3.69
N ASP A 23 -11.10 11.08 -3.00
CA ASP A 23 -11.69 10.49 -1.79
C ASP A 23 -10.60 10.14 -0.76
N GLN A 24 -10.49 10.98 0.26
CA GLN A 24 -9.52 10.83 1.35
C GLN A 24 -9.82 9.63 2.25
N ASN A 25 -11.05 9.13 2.24
CA ASN A 25 -11.48 8.00 3.06
C ASN A 25 -11.54 6.68 2.27
N SER A 26 -11.04 6.69 1.03
CA SER A 26 -11.09 5.54 0.14
C SER A 26 -10.44 4.33 0.77
N GLN A 27 -11.25 3.30 1.03
CA GLN A 27 -10.77 2.05 1.61
C GLN A 27 -9.76 1.34 0.68
N LYS A 28 -9.93 1.50 -0.64
CA LYS A 28 -9.00 0.97 -1.64
C LYS A 28 -7.60 1.60 -1.51
N ILE A 29 -7.51 2.89 -1.20
CA ILE A 29 -6.22 3.56 -1.00
C ILE A 29 -5.54 3.05 0.26
N LYS A 30 -6.30 2.80 1.34
CA LYS A 30 -5.76 2.19 2.56
C LYS A 30 -5.15 0.81 2.28
N TYR A 31 -5.85 -0.05 1.54
CA TYR A 31 -5.33 -1.36 1.15
C TYR A 31 -4.06 -1.25 0.29
N PHE A 32 -4.02 -0.32 -0.67
CA PHE A 32 -2.80 -0.08 -1.44
C PHE A 32 -1.63 0.39 -0.57
N ALA A 33 -1.86 1.28 0.39
CA ALA A 33 -0.81 1.74 1.31
C ALA A 33 -0.25 0.59 2.14
N GLU A 34 -1.11 -0.29 2.66
CA GLU A 34 -0.71 -1.47 3.43
C GLU A 34 0.14 -2.43 2.58
N VAL A 35 -0.29 -2.71 1.36
CA VAL A 35 0.45 -3.60 0.44
C VAL A 35 1.80 -3.00 0.05
N LEU A 36 1.87 -1.71 -0.25
CA LEU A 36 3.14 -1.07 -0.62
C LEU A 36 4.11 -0.97 0.55
N TYR A 37 3.61 -0.77 1.77
CA TYR A 37 4.45 -0.81 2.96
C TYR A 37 5.01 -2.21 3.20
N GLY A 38 4.16 -3.24 3.11
CA GLY A 38 4.60 -4.64 3.21
C GLY A 38 5.61 -5.02 2.12
N GLU A 39 5.41 -4.56 0.89
CA GLU A 39 6.35 -4.78 -0.22
C GLU A 39 7.70 -4.09 0.03
N ALA A 40 7.70 -2.84 0.53
CA ALA A 40 8.93 -2.14 0.88
C ALA A 40 9.72 -2.87 1.98
N LEU A 41 9.03 -3.41 2.99
CA LEU A 41 9.66 -4.24 4.03
C LEU A 41 10.29 -5.50 3.41
N LEU A 42 9.55 -6.22 2.56
CA LEU A 42 10.05 -7.41 1.86
C LEU A 42 11.27 -7.08 1.00
N HIS A 43 11.27 -5.94 0.31
CA HIS A 43 12.39 -5.47 -0.50
C HIS A 43 13.66 -5.25 0.34
N GLU A 44 13.52 -4.77 1.57
CA GLU A 44 14.61 -4.59 2.53
C GLU A 44 15.02 -5.89 3.26
N GLY A 45 14.41 -7.04 2.92
CA GLY A 45 14.66 -8.32 3.59
C GLY A 45 13.98 -8.46 4.95
N LEU A 46 13.02 -7.58 5.25
CA LEU A 46 12.19 -7.62 6.44
C LEU A 46 10.85 -8.31 6.13
N LEU A 47 10.19 -8.82 7.17
CA LEU A 47 8.82 -9.31 7.03
C LEU A 47 7.82 -8.17 7.24
N PRO A 48 6.64 -8.21 6.59
CA PRO A 48 5.51 -7.37 6.95
C PRO A 48 5.22 -7.49 8.44
N GLU A 49 4.86 -6.37 9.08
CA GLU A 49 4.60 -6.33 10.51
C GLU A 49 3.38 -7.17 10.90
N ASP A 50 2.36 -7.16 10.06
CA ASP A 50 1.21 -8.08 10.10
C ASP A 50 1.06 -8.77 8.74
N SER A 51 1.51 -10.02 8.67
CA SER A 51 1.42 -10.82 7.45
C SER A 51 -0.02 -11.17 7.07
N ILE A 52 -0.95 -11.22 8.03
CA ILE A 52 -2.37 -11.51 7.78
C ILE A 52 -3.01 -10.28 7.15
N GLU A 53 -2.80 -9.09 7.73
CA GLU A 53 -3.38 -7.85 7.18
C GLU A 53 -2.77 -7.48 5.83
N PHE A 54 -1.47 -7.75 5.61
CA PHE A 54 -0.84 -7.62 4.29
C PHE A 54 -1.55 -8.47 3.22
N VAL A 55 -1.72 -9.77 3.47
CA VAL A 55 -2.37 -10.69 2.52
C VAL A 55 -3.85 -10.33 2.34
N LYS A 56 -4.54 -9.96 3.42
CA LYS A 56 -5.94 -9.55 3.38
C LYS A 56 -6.14 -8.28 2.56
N SER A 57 -5.29 -7.26 2.76
CA SER A 57 -5.31 -6.02 1.97
C SER A 57 -5.03 -6.31 0.49
N LEU A 58 -4.05 -7.17 0.18
CA LEU A 58 -3.80 -7.62 -1.18
C LEU A 58 -5.03 -8.30 -1.80
N ASN A 59 -5.68 -9.21 -1.06
CA ASN A 59 -6.88 -9.88 -1.52
C ASN A 59 -8.03 -8.89 -1.75
N SER A 60 -8.21 -7.91 -0.87
CA SER A 60 -9.23 -6.86 -1.03
C SER A 60 -9.02 -5.99 -2.28
N LEU A 61 -7.81 -5.93 -2.84
CA LEU A 61 -7.53 -5.22 -4.09
C LEU A 61 -7.94 -6.01 -5.35
N LEU A 62 -8.05 -7.35 -5.25
CA LEU A 62 -8.51 -8.21 -6.35
C LEU A 62 -10.02 -8.10 -6.59
N GLY A 63 -10.78 -7.56 -5.62
CA GLY A 63 -12.24 -7.47 -5.65
C GLY A 63 -12.92 -8.64 -4.95
N GLU A 64 -14.23 -8.53 -4.70
CA GLU A 64 -15.05 -9.68 -4.29
C GLU A 64 -15.31 -10.57 -5.51
N ASN A 65 -15.27 -11.89 -5.33
CA ASN A 65 -15.78 -12.85 -6.31
C ASN A 65 -17.32 -12.79 -6.35
#